data_AF-A0A6P3XW13-F1
#
_entry.id   AF-A0A6P3XW13-F1
#
_cell.length_a   1.000
_cell.length_b   1.000
_cell.length_c   1.000
_cell.angle_alpha   90.00
_cell.angle_beta   90.00
_cell.angle_gamma   90.00
#
_symmetry.space_group_name_H-M   'P 1'
#
loop_
_entity.id
_entity.type
_entity.pdbx_description
1 polymer ?
#
loop_
_entity_poly.entity_id
_entity_poly.type
_entity_poly.pdbx_seq_one_letter_code
_entity_poly.pdbx_strand_id
1 'polypeptide(L)'
;MKILIIVGVLAVVAVAYGFEVAAVVKFRNDLSRCSKDMDELSSNPSIDNLHCVMIKDGKMLKPNGEYDPKVALKRLADLMSDSGRVEVAHALFNKCYKEAVDSGVIGAEQTKQVLTCSKAILYMVDKIN
;
A
#
# COMPACT_ATOMS: atom_id res chain seq x y z
N MET A 1 12.01 -26.81 14.02
CA MET A 1 11.88 -26.54 12.56
C MET A 1 10.97 -25.34 12.26
N LYS A 2 9.77 -25.22 12.87
CA LYS A 2 8.89 -24.04 12.67
C LYS A 2 9.53 -22.68 13.03
N ILE A 3 10.28 -22.59 14.13
CA ILE A 3 10.93 -21.34 14.57
C ILE A 3 12.00 -20.87 13.58
N LEU A 4 12.79 -21.78 13.01
CA LEU A 4 13.84 -21.46 12.03
C LEU A 4 13.26 -20.91 10.72
N ILE A 5 12.08 -21.38 10.32
CA ILE A 5 11.39 -20.87 9.12
C ILE A 5 10.89 -19.44 9.36
N ILE A 6 10.27 -19.18 10.51
CA ILE A 6 9.74 -17.86 10.86
C ILE A 6 10.88 -16.82 10.94
N VAL A 7 12.00 -17.16 11.57
CA VAL A 7 13.17 -16.25 11.69
C VAL A 7 13.86 -16.01 10.34
N GLY A 8 13.95 -17.03 9.48
CA GLY A 8 14.53 -16.89 8.14
C GLY A 8 13.72 -15.95 7.25
N VAL A 9 12.38 -16.04 7.31
CA VAL A 9 11.49 -15.21 6.50
C VAL A 9 11.48 -13.75 6.99
N LEU A 10 11.49 -13.52 8.32
CA LEU A 10 11.57 -12.19 8.95
C LEU A 10 12.78 -11.37 8.48
N ALA A 11 13.96 -12.01 8.38
CA ALA A 11 15.17 -11.33 7.93
C ALA A 11 15.12 -10.94 6.43
N VAL A 12 14.51 -11.79 5.59
CA VAL A 12 14.47 -11.56 4.13
C VAL A 12 13.59 -10.36 3.76
N VAL A 13 12.44 -10.18 4.42
CA VAL A 13 11.53 -9.07 4.14
C VAL A 13 12.14 -7.73 4.57
N ALA A 14 12.82 -7.70 5.72
CA ALA A 14 13.50 -6.49 6.21
C ALA A 14 14.66 -6.05 5.30
N VAL A 15 15.45 -7.01 4.80
CA VAL A 15 16.59 -6.74 3.90
C VAL A 15 16.14 -6.38 2.49
N ALA A 16 15.06 -6.98 1.99
CA ALA A 16 14.60 -6.76 0.61
C ALA A 16 14.00 -5.37 0.37
N TYR A 17 13.31 -4.79 1.35
CA TYR A 17 12.56 -3.55 1.15
C TYR A 17 13.19 -2.33 1.82
N GLY A 18 13.93 -2.48 2.92
CA GLY A 18 14.56 -1.39 3.66
C GLY A 18 13.56 -0.40 4.26
N PHE A 19 13.59 -0.19 5.59
CA PHE A 19 12.62 0.67 6.26
C PHE A 19 12.92 2.17 6.09
N GLU A 20 11.93 2.95 5.66
CA GLU A 20 12.04 4.40 5.44
C GLU A 20 11.04 5.19 6.31
N VAL A 21 11.47 5.74 7.45
CA VAL A 21 10.59 6.53 8.35
C VAL A 21 9.90 7.70 7.65
N ALA A 22 10.62 8.36 6.73
CA ALA A 22 10.08 9.48 5.96
C ALA A 22 8.84 9.08 5.12
N ALA A 23 8.77 7.82 4.69
CA ALA A 23 7.62 7.25 3.99
C ALA A 23 6.34 7.31 4.81
N VAL A 24 6.44 6.86 6.06
CA VAL A 24 5.32 6.73 6.99
C VAL A 24 4.78 8.11 7.32
N VAL A 25 5.68 9.05 7.64
CA VAL A 25 5.31 10.44 7.92
C VAL A 25 4.65 11.09 6.71
N LYS A 26 5.20 10.87 5.51
CA LYS A 26 4.62 11.40 4.27
C LYS A 26 3.23 10.83 4.01
N PHE A 27 3.06 9.52 4.11
CA PHE A 27 1.76 8.86 3.92
C PHE A 27 0.71 9.40 4.90
N ARG A 28 1.04 9.54 6.18
CA ARG A 28 0.14 10.12 7.20
C ARG A 28 -0.26 11.56 6.84
N ASN A 29 0.70 12.38 6.41
CA ASN A 29 0.45 13.77 6.03
C ASN A 29 -0.42 13.87 4.77
N ASP A 30 -0.15 13.04 3.77
CA ASP A 30 -0.90 13.00 2.52
C ASP A 30 -2.33 12.49 2.76
N LEU A 31 -2.51 11.47 3.62
CA LEU A 31 -3.83 11.00 4.08
C LEU A 31 -4.62 12.11 4.79
N SER A 32 -4.00 12.79 5.77
CA SER A 32 -4.65 13.90 6.47
C SER A 32 -5.05 15.05 5.53
N ARG A 33 -4.21 15.37 4.54
CA ARG A 33 -4.52 16.39 3.54
C ARG A 33 -5.67 15.97 2.63
N CYS A 34 -5.64 14.75 2.09
CA CYS A 34 -6.73 14.24 1.25
C CYS A 34 -8.06 14.18 1.98
N SER A 35 -8.07 13.73 3.24
CA SER A 35 -9.28 13.76 4.07
C SER A 35 -9.84 15.17 4.27
N LYS A 36 -8.97 16.16 4.49
CA LYS A 36 -9.40 17.57 4.59
C LYS A 36 -9.92 18.12 3.26
N ASP A 37 -9.20 17.85 2.17
CA ASP A 37 -9.56 18.33 0.82
C ASP A 37 -10.91 17.75 0.36
N MET A 38 -11.31 16.59 0.88
CA MET A 38 -12.54 15.87 0.53
C MET A 38 -13.65 15.95 1.60
N ASP A 39 -13.45 16.68 2.69
CA ASP A 39 -14.36 16.72 3.85
C ASP A 39 -14.70 15.32 4.42
N GLU A 40 -13.75 14.38 4.33
CA GLU A 40 -13.90 13.03 4.86
C GLU A 40 -13.46 12.95 6.32
N LEU A 41 -14.42 12.73 7.21
CA LEU A 41 -14.18 12.53 8.65
C LEU A 41 -14.09 11.05 9.06
N SER A 42 -14.27 10.13 8.11
CA SER A 42 -14.28 8.68 8.36
C SER A 42 -12.88 8.14 8.63
N SER A 43 -12.77 7.25 9.63
CA SER A 43 -11.58 6.44 9.88
C SER A 43 -11.36 5.33 8.85
N ASN A 44 -12.34 5.09 7.98
CA ASN A 44 -12.26 4.21 6.82
C ASN A 44 -12.26 5.06 5.53
N PRO A 45 -11.09 5.34 4.93
CA PRO A 45 -10.98 6.17 3.74
C PRO A 45 -11.77 5.61 2.55
N SER A 46 -12.34 6.50 1.72
CA SER A 46 -12.90 6.11 0.44
C SER A 46 -11.82 5.71 -0.57
N ILE A 47 -12.22 5.08 -1.69
CA ILE A 47 -11.27 4.76 -2.77
C ILE A 47 -10.70 6.04 -3.40
N ASP A 48 -11.50 7.09 -3.53
CA ASP A 48 -11.04 8.37 -4.07
C ASP A 48 -10.07 9.07 -3.11
N ASN A 49 -10.29 8.97 -1.80
CA ASN A 49 -9.34 9.46 -0.80
C ASN A 49 -7.99 8.73 -0.89
N LEU A 50 -8.00 7.38 -0.95
CA LEU A 50 -6.77 6.60 -1.12
C LEU A 50 -6.06 6.91 -2.44
N HIS A 51 -6.81 7.11 -3.52
CA HIS A 51 -6.27 7.52 -4.80
C HIS A 51 -5.61 8.92 -4.72
N CYS A 52 -6.24 9.87 -4.01
CA CYS A 52 -5.63 11.16 -3.72
C CYS A 52 -4.30 11.02 -2.95
N VAL A 53 -4.24 10.11 -1.96
CA VAL A 53 -2.98 9.85 -1.22
C VAL A 53 -1.88 9.39 -2.17
N MET A 54 -2.19 8.52 -3.14
CA MET A 54 -1.21 8.04 -4.12
C MET A 54 -0.74 9.14 -5.06
N ILE A 55 -1.64 10.03 -5.48
CA ILE A 55 -1.29 11.20 -6.30
C ILE A 55 -0.36 12.13 -5.52
N LYS A 56 -0.66 12.44 -4.25
CA LYS A 56 0.20 13.27 -3.40
C LYS A 56 1.49 12.57 -3.00
N ASP A 57 1.49 11.23 -2.89
CA ASP A 57 2.70 10.44 -2.67
C ASP A 57 3.74 10.72 -3.76
N GLY A 58 3.28 10.77 -5.02
CA GLY A 58 4.08 11.14 -6.18
C GLY A 58 5.04 10.06 -6.66
N LYS A 59 5.12 8.90 -5.98
CA LYS A 59 5.98 7.77 -6.36
C LYS A 59 5.20 6.47 -6.55
N MET A 60 4.07 6.32 -5.88
CA MET A 60 3.22 5.12 -5.98
C MET A 60 2.59 4.90 -7.36
N LEU A 61 2.46 5.96 -8.16
CA LEU A 61 1.89 5.90 -9.50
C LEU A 61 2.95 6.17 -10.56
N LYS A 62 2.87 5.43 -11.67
CA LYS A 62 3.60 5.70 -12.90
C LYS A 62 3.06 6.97 -13.58
N PRO A 63 3.79 7.56 -14.56
CA PRO A 63 3.33 8.75 -15.28
C PRO A 63 1.98 8.60 -15.99
N ASN A 64 1.59 7.38 -16.37
CA ASN A 64 0.29 7.09 -16.98
C ASN A 64 -0.86 6.94 -15.95
N GLY A 65 -0.57 7.10 -14.65
CA GLY A 65 -1.56 6.98 -13.56
C GLY A 65 -1.80 5.56 -13.06
N GLU A 66 -1.10 4.57 -13.63
CA GLU A 66 -1.14 3.18 -13.14
C GLU A 66 -0.33 3.02 -11.87
N TYR A 67 -0.67 2.02 -11.08
CA TYR A 67 0.09 1.63 -9.91
C TYR A 67 1.51 1.17 -10.30
N ASP A 68 2.53 1.68 -9.61
CA ASP A 68 3.88 1.08 -9.60
C ASP A 68 3.93 -0.04 -8.53
N PRO A 69 3.93 -1.32 -8.93
CA PRO A 69 3.84 -2.42 -7.97
C PRO A 69 5.09 -2.54 -7.08
N LYS A 70 6.27 -2.11 -7.54
CA LYS A 70 7.50 -2.20 -6.73
C LYS A 70 7.46 -1.17 -5.61
N VAL A 71 7.06 0.06 -5.94
CA VAL A 71 6.92 1.13 -4.95
C VAL A 71 5.79 0.80 -3.97
N ALA A 72 4.68 0.25 -4.45
CA ALA A 72 3.57 -0.20 -3.64
C ALA A 72 3.99 -1.19 -2.55
N LEU A 73 4.65 -2.28 -2.96
CA LEU A 73 5.10 -3.35 -2.06
C LEU A 73 6.07 -2.79 -1.00
N LYS A 74 7.00 -1.92 -1.41
CA LYS A 74 7.88 -1.24 -0.47
C LYS A 74 7.08 -0.41 0.55
N ARG A 75 6.10 0.39 0.10
CA ARG A 75 5.28 1.18 1.03
C ARG A 75 4.44 0.34 1.98
N LEU A 76 3.91 -0.80 1.54
CA LEU A 76 3.23 -1.72 2.47
C LEU A 76 4.18 -2.21 3.57
N ALA A 77 5.43 -2.50 3.24
CA ALA A 77 6.44 -2.88 4.23
C ALA A 77 6.81 -1.71 5.18
N ASP A 78 6.86 -0.48 4.66
CA ASP A 78 7.12 0.71 5.48
C ASP A 78 6.00 0.99 6.47
N LEU A 79 4.74 0.72 6.12
CA LEU A 79 3.55 1.06 6.90
C LEU A 79 3.15 0.02 7.97
N MET A 80 3.80 -1.14 7.99
CA MET A 80 3.47 -2.25 8.89
C MET A 80 4.67 -2.65 9.74
N SER A 81 4.42 -3.05 10.98
CA SER A 81 5.45 -3.49 11.92
C SER A 81 5.66 -5.01 11.89
N ASP A 82 4.57 -5.77 11.75
CA ASP A 82 4.61 -7.23 11.73
C ASP A 82 4.89 -7.78 10.32
N SER A 83 5.90 -8.64 10.19
CA SER A 83 6.27 -9.20 8.88
C SER A 83 5.21 -10.15 8.31
N GLY A 84 4.47 -10.86 9.16
CA GLY A 84 3.37 -11.72 8.73
C GLY A 84 2.25 -10.90 8.07
N ARG A 85 1.95 -9.73 8.63
CA ARG A 85 1.04 -8.76 8.01
C ARG A 85 1.59 -8.22 6.68
N VAL A 86 2.89 -7.92 6.62
CA VAL A 86 3.52 -7.50 5.35
C VAL A 86 3.38 -8.57 4.28
N GLU A 87 3.63 -9.84 4.60
CA GLU A 87 3.49 -10.95 3.67
C GLU A 87 2.05 -11.10 3.17
N VAL A 88 1.06 -11.04 4.06
CA VAL A 88 -0.36 -11.11 3.70
C VAL A 88 -0.75 -9.91 2.83
N ALA A 89 -0.30 -8.71 3.16
CA ALA A 89 -0.55 -7.50 2.39
C ALA A 89 0.09 -7.56 0.99
N HIS A 90 1.33 -8.04 0.89
CA HIS A 90 2.01 -8.25 -0.39
C HIS A 90 1.29 -9.29 -1.26
N ALA A 91 0.87 -10.41 -0.67
CA ALA A 91 0.12 -11.43 -1.40
C ALA A 91 -1.23 -10.90 -1.91
N LEU A 92 -1.99 -10.19 -1.07
CA LEU A 92 -3.25 -9.59 -1.46
C LEU A 92 -3.07 -8.51 -2.53
N PHE A 93 -2.09 -7.62 -2.37
CA PHE A 93 -1.77 -6.60 -3.36
C PHE A 93 -1.42 -7.22 -4.71
N ASN A 94 -0.50 -8.20 -4.74
CA ASN A 94 -0.09 -8.86 -5.98
C ASN A 94 -1.25 -9.56 -6.68
N LYS A 95 -2.16 -10.19 -5.92
CA LYS A 95 -3.39 -10.77 -6.45
C LYS A 95 -4.25 -9.70 -7.13
N CYS A 96 -4.56 -8.61 -6.43
CA CYS A 96 -5.40 -7.53 -6.95
C CYS A 96 -4.76 -6.82 -8.16
N TYR A 97 -3.44 -6.60 -8.12
CA TYR A 97 -2.70 -6.03 -9.23
C TYR A 97 -2.76 -6.92 -10.47
N LYS A 98 -2.57 -8.23 -10.29
CA LYS A 98 -2.69 -9.20 -11.38
C LYS A 98 -4.10 -9.21 -11.96
N GLU A 99 -5.14 -9.22 -11.13
CA GLU A 99 -6.54 -9.18 -11.58
C GLU A 99 -6.84 -7.92 -12.42
N ALA A 100 -6.31 -6.76 -12.02
CA ALA A 100 -6.46 -5.52 -12.79
C ALA A 100 -5.67 -5.54 -14.12
N VAL A 101 -4.46 -6.11 -14.14
CA VAL A 101 -3.69 -6.29 -15.38
C VAL A 101 -4.41 -7.26 -16.33
N ASP A 102 -4.90 -8.40 -15.80
CA ASP A 102 -5.58 -9.43 -16.58
C ASP A 102 -6.93 -8.95 -17.14
N SER A 103 -7.59 -7.97 -16.49
CA SER A 103 -8.81 -7.35 -17.03
C SER A 103 -8.56 -6.31 -18.13
N GLY A 104 -7.30 -5.97 -18.41
CA GLY A 104 -6.90 -5.03 -19.47
C GLY A 104 -7.21 -3.56 -19.17
N VAL A 105 -7.56 -3.23 -17.93
CA VAL A 105 -7.77 -1.84 -17.51
C VAL A 105 -6.42 -1.12 -17.39
N ILE A 106 -6.38 0.16 -17.73
CA ILE A 106 -5.16 0.98 -17.73
C ILE A 106 -5.36 2.31 -16.99
N GLY A 107 -4.26 3.00 -16.72
CA GLY A 107 -4.25 4.34 -16.12
C GLY A 107 -4.86 4.41 -14.72
N ALA A 108 -5.52 5.53 -14.41
CA ALA A 108 -6.13 5.74 -13.10
C ALA A 108 -7.22 4.71 -12.74
N GLU A 109 -7.91 4.16 -13.73
CA GLU A 109 -8.95 3.14 -13.49
C GLU A 109 -8.33 1.83 -13.02
N GLN A 110 -7.16 1.46 -13.54
CA GLN A 110 -6.39 0.32 -13.04
C GLN A 110 -6.04 0.52 -11.57
N THR A 111 -5.57 1.71 -11.20
CA THR A 111 -5.26 2.06 -9.81
C THR A 111 -6.49 1.95 -8.91
N LYS A 112 -7.65 2.47 -9.34
CA LYS A 112 -8.90 2.39 -8.56
C LYS A 112 -9.40 0.95 -8.40
N GLN A 113 -9.25 0.12 -9.43
CA GLN A 113 -9.59 -1.31 -9.34
C GLN A 113 -8.69 -2.03 -8.33
N VAL A 114 -7.37 -1.79 -8.37
CA VAL A 114 -6.43 -2.35 -7.39
C VAL A 114 -6.76 -1.88 -5.97
N LEU A 115 -7.02 -0.59 -5.78
CA LEU A 115 -7.43 -0.02 -4.49
C LEU A 115 -8.70 -0.67 -3.94
N THR A 116 -9.70 -0.86 -4.80
CA THR A 116 -10.98 -1.46 -4.41
C THR A 116 -10.79 -2.91 -3.94
N CYS A 117 -10.07 -3.71 -4.72
CA CYS A 117 -9.77 -5.10 -4.38
C CYS A 117 -8.91 -5.23 -3.12
N SER A 118 -7.92 -4.35 -2.96
CA SER A 118 -6.94 -4.43 -1.87
C SER A 118 -7.29 -3.62 -0.63
N LYS A 119 -8.50 -3.04 -0.54
CA LYS A 119 -8.91 -2.14 0.55
C LYS A 119 -8.70 -2.73 1.96
N ALA A 120 -8.87 -4.04 2.11
CA ALA A 120 -8.69 -4.73 3.39
C ALA A 120 -7.27 -4.62 3.97
N ILE A 121 -6.26 -4.29 3.16
CA ILE A 121 -4.88 -4.05 3.60
C ILE A 121 -4.80 -2.92 4.64
N LEU A 122 -5.71 -1.93 4.58
CA LEU A 122 -5.71 -0.80 5.52
C LEU A 122 -5.85 -1.24 6.98
N TYR A 123 -6.57 -2.33 7.25
CA TYR A 123 -6.71 -2.87 8.61
C TYR A 123 -5.43 -3.52 9.16
N MET A 124 -4.41 -3.71 8.31
CA MET A 124 -3.12 -4.29 8.68
C MET A 124 -2.06 -3.22 9.00
N VAL A 125 -2.29 -1.98 8.58
CA VAL A 125 -1.38 -0.85 8.77
C VAL A 125 -1.39 -0.37 10.22
N ASP A 126 -0.22 -0.25 10.84
CA ASP A 126 -0.08 0.12 12.26
C ASP A 126 0.90 1.26 12.54
N LYS A 127 1.70 1.70 11.56
CA LYS A 127 2.70 2.77 11.74
C LYS A 127 2.20 4.19 11.47
N ILE A 128 0.95 4.35 11.03
CA ILE A 128 0.39 5.67 10.65
C ILE A 128 -0.30 6.43 11.79
N ASN A 129 -0.48 5.78 12.95
CA ASN A 129 -1.13 6.34 14.13
C ASN A 129 -0.12 7.05 15.05
#